data_AF-A0A1G9IUA4-F1
#
_entry.id   AF-A0A1G9IUA4-F1
#
_cell.length_a   1.000
_cell.length_b   1.000
_cell.length_c   1.000
_cell.angle_alpha   90.00
_cell.angle_beta   90.00
_cell.angle_gamma   90.00
#
_symmetry.space_group_name_H-M   'P 1'
#
loop_
_entity.id
_entity.type
_entity.pdbx_description
1 polymer ?
#
loop_
_entity_poly.entity_id
_entity_poly.type
_entity_poly.pdbx_seq_one_letter_code
_entity_poly.pdbx_strand_id
1 'polypeptide(L)'
;MSVRPPIVGAAVWSAVMKRAGDRCECRGACGKKHADRNRRPGRCELTNDEYVSKRKARIHLIATPRDPVNEGDFVTAAQLRPSRLIAFCPDCYDGVRRIFKRAEKQMAPQDEGLFDTAEFYVDPATKKQADVGAA
;
A
#
# COMPACT_ATOMS: atom_id res chain seq x y z
N MET A 1 14.34 -23.27 7.73
CA MET A 1 15.30 -22.17 7.47
C MET A 1 14.84 -20.96 8.28
N SER A 2 15.68 -20.41 9.15
CA SER A 2 15.30 -19.31 10.03
C SER A 2 15.29 -18.00 9.24
N VAL A 3 14.10 -17.46 9.01
CA VAL A 3 13.90 -16.15 8.39
C VAL A 3 14.45 -15.09 9.33
N ARG A 4 15.27 -14.17 8.82
CA ARG A 4 15.78 -13.05 9.60
C ARG A 4 14.72 -11.94 9.59
N PRO A 5 14.05 -11.67 10.72
CA PRO A 5 13.03 -10.64 10.76
C PRO A 5 13.66 -9.24 10.68
N PRO A 6 12.90 -8.20 10.30
CA PRO A 6 13.39 -6.82 10.28
C PRO A 6 13.81 -6.38 11.69
N ILE A 7 15.02 -5.81 11.83
CA ILE A 7 15.71 -5.54 13.11
C ILE A 7 14.87 -4.69 14.09
N VAL A 8 13.98 -3.83 13.58
CA VAL A 8 12.96 -3.12 14.37
C VAL A 8 11.58 -3.64 13.97
N GLY A 9 10.77 -4.02 14.97
CA GLY A 9 9.44 -4.61 14.73
C GLY A 9 9.44 -6.11 14.41
N ALA A 10 10.60 -6.79 14.48
CA ALA A 10 10.73 -8.24 14.28
C ALA A 10 9.69 -9.06 15.05
N ALA A 11 9.52 -8.78 16.34
CA ALA A 11 8.60 -9.51 17.20
C ALA A 11 7.13 -9.35 16.74
N VAL A 12 6.76 -8.14 16.32
CA VAL A 12 5.44 -7.82 15.78
C VAL A 12 5.23 -8.55 14.45
N TRP A 13 6.21 -8.45 13.56
CA TRP A 13 6.16 -9.12 12.26
C TRP A 13 6.04 -10.64 12.41
N SER A 14 6.89 -11.27 13.23
CA SER A 14 6.86 -12.71 13.46
C SER A 14 5.55 -13.18 14.11
N ALA A 15 4.98 -12.39 15.03
CA ALA A 15 3.68 -12.70 15.62
C ALA A 15 2.55 -12.66 14.57
N VAL A 16 2.57 -11.66 13.68
CA VAL A 16 1.60 -11.53 12.59
C VAL A 16 1.74 -12.69 11.60
N MET A 17 2.96 -13.02 11.17
CA MET A 17 3.21 -14.11 10.23
C MET A 17 2.82 -15.47 10.81
N LYS A 18 3.18 -15.74 12.08
CA LYS A 18 2.79 -16.97 12.77
C LYS A 18 1.26 -17.11 12.87
N ARG A 19 0.55 -16.03 13.15
CA ARG A 19 -0.92 -16.03 13.21
C ARG A 19 -1.55 -16.23 11.83
N ALA A 20 -0.96 -15.64 10.80
CA ALA A 20 -1.40 -15.77 9.41
C ALA A 20 -1.03 -17.14 8.81
N GLY A 21 -0.23 -17.95 9.51
CA GLY A 21 0.30 -19.22 9.00
C GLY A 21 1.23 -19.01 7.80
N ASP A 22 2.00 -17.91 7.81
CA ASP A 22 2.89 -17.49 6.73
C ASP A 22 2.20 -17.32 5.37
N ARG A 23 0.87 -17.10 5.36
CA ARG A 23 0.08 -16.93 4.13
C ARG A 23 -0.58 -15.56 4.08
N CYS A 24 -0.75 -15.05 2.87
CA CYS A 24 -1.41 -13.77 2.64
C CYS A 24 -2.92 -13.82 3.03
N GLU A 25 -3.35 -12.89 3.88
CA GLU A 25 -4.71 -12.79 4.44
C GLU A 25 -5.60 -11.77 3.70
N CYS A 26 -5.28 -11.42 2.44
CA CYS A 26 -5.98 -10.36 1.71
C CYS A 26 -7.49 -10.59 1.54
N ARG A 27 -7.97 -11.86 1.54
CA ARG A 27 -9.38 -12.25 1.33
C ARG A 27 -10.08 -11.55 0.16
N GLY A 28 -9.33 -11.16 -0.87
CA GLY A 28 -9.86 -10.44 -2.05
C GLY A 28 -9.84 -8.90 -1.95
N ALA A 29 -9.37 -8.30 -0.86
CA ALA A 29 -9.24 -6.84 -0.71
C ALA A 29 -8.37 -6.18 -1.79
N CYS A 30 -7.47 -6.93 -2.41
CA CYS A 30 -6.62 -6.47 -3.51
C CYS A 30 -7.34 -6.31 -4.86
N GLY A 31 -8.65 -6.61 -4.92
CA GLY A 31 -9.47 -6.52 -6.13
C GLY A 31 -9.26 -7.68 -7.13
N LYS A 32 -8.36 -8.63 -6.84
CA LYS A 32 -8.20 -9.87 -7.62
C LYS A 32 -9.11 -10.95 -7.05
N LYS A 33 -9.82 -11.68 -7.93
CA LYS A 33 -10.58 -12.87 -7.54
C LYS A 33 -9.62 -13.99 -7.19
N HIS A 34 -9.34 -14.17 -5.90
CA HIS A 34 -8.69 -15.37 -5.40
C HIS A 34 -9.75 -16.47 -5.30
N ALA A 35 -9.82 -17.32 -6.31
CA ALA A 35 -10.64 -18.51 -6.23
C ALA A 35 -9.94 -19.51 -5.32
N ASP A 36 -10.53 -19.82 -4.17
CA ASP A 36 -10.28 -21.11 -3.53
C ASP A 36 -10.87 -22.20 -4.46
N ARG A 37 -10.37 -23.45 -4.37
CA ARG A 37 -10.94 -24.63 -5.05
C ARG A 37 -12.47 -24.74 -4.85
N ASN A 38 -13.00 -24.10 -3.80
CA ASN A 38 -14.43 -24.04 -3.45
C ASN A 38 -15.19 -22.79 -3.91
N ARG A 39 -14.69 -21.97 -4.85
CA ARG A 39 -15.35 -20.75 -5.37
C ARG A 39 -15.78 -19.71 -4.32
N ARG A 40 -15.31 -19.84 -3.08
CA ARG A 40 -15.42 -18.81 -2.04
C ARG A 40 -14.26 -17.83 -2.19
N PRO A 41 -14.41 -16.55 -1.75
CA PRO A 41 -13.30 -15.62 -1.67
C PRO A 41 -12.20 -16.24 -0.81
N GLY A 42 -11.18 -16.78 -1.48
CA GLY A 42 -10.12 -17.55 -0.86
C GLY A 42 -9.05 -16.65 -0.26
N ARG A 43 -8.23 -17.23 0.62
CA ARG A 43 -6.93 -16.63 0.93
C ARG A 43 -6.03 -16.77 -0.29
N CYS A 44 -5.13 -15.81 -0.47
CA CYS A 44 -4.14 -15.90 -1.53
C CYS A 44 -3.22 -17.12 -1.27
N GLU A 45 -2.84 -17.82 -2.34
CA GLU A 45 -2.00 -19.02 -2.26
C GLU A 45 -0.54 -18.69 -1.92
N LEU A 46 -0.14 -17.42 -2.05
CA LEU A 46 1.23 -16.99 -1.84
C LEU A 46 1.64 -17.09 -0.36
N THR A 47 2.72 -17.83 -0.14
CA THR A 47 3.34 -18.07 1.16
C THR A 47 4.62 -17.23 1.30
N ASN A 48 4.99 -16.93 2.54
CA ASN A 48 6.24 -16.26 2.87
C ASN A 48 7.46 -17.10 2.45
N ASP A 49 8.49 -16.45 1.91
CA ASP A 49 9.69 -17.04 1.31
C ASP A 49 9.48 -18.01 0.13
N GLU A 50 8.26 -18.09 -0.39
CA GLU A 50 7.97 -18.87 -1.59
C GLU A 50 8.47 -18.16 -2.86
N TYR A 51 8.95 -18.94 -3.83
CA TYR A 51 9.31 -18.44 -5.15
C TYR A 51 8.08 -18.39 -6.05
N VAL A 52 7.68 -17.19 -6.48
CA VAL A 52 6.56 -17.01 -7.43
C VAL A 52 6.90 -17.57 -8.81
N SER A 53 8.16 -17.46 -9.24
CA SER A 53 8.64 -17.99 -10.50
C SER A 53 10.16 -18.04 -10.53
N LYS A 54 10.75 -18.74 -11.51
CA LYS A 54 12.21 -18.77 -11.74
C LYS A 54 12.84 -17.38 -11.93
N ARG A 55 12.06 -16.36 -12.30
CA ARG A 55 12.53 -14.99 -12.55
C ARG A 55 12.12 -13.99 -11.45
N LYS A 56 11.24 -14.37 -10.53
CA LYS A 56 10.81 -13.50 -9.42
C LYS A 56 11.56 -13.89 -8.15
N ALA A 57 11.97 -12.88 -7.39
CA ALA A 57 12.56 -13.06 -6.08
C ALA A 57 11.56 -13.73 -5.10
N ARG A 58 12.09 -14.20 -3.97
CA ARG A 58 11.29 -14.73 -2.86
C ARG A 58 10.28 -13.69 -2.40
N ILE A 59 9.09 -14.16 -2.06
CA ILE A 59 8.06 -13.29 -1.50
C ILE A 59 8.39 -13.02 -0.04
N HIS A 60 8.51 -11.75 0.32
CA HIS A 60 8.48 -11.35 1.71
C HIS A 60 7.11 -10.76 2.01
N LEU A 61 6.40 -11.37 2.95
CA LEU A 61 5.13 -10.86 3.41
C LEU A 61 5.33 -9.59 4.25
N ILE A 62 4.42 -8.65 4.05
CA ILE A 62 4.40 -7.35 4.70
C ILE A 62 3.31 -7.40 5.77
N ALA A 63 3.65 -6.97 7.00
CA ALA A 63 2.66 -6.74 8.04
C ALA A 63 2.08 -5.33 7.85
N THR A 64 0.78 -5.24 7.65
CA THR A 64 0.07 -3.97 7.41
C THR A 64 -1.19 -3.91 8.29
N PRO A 65 -1.69 -2.72 8.65
CA PRO A 65 -2.99 -2.58 9.30
C PRO A 65 -4.11 -3.27 8.52
N ARG A 66 -5.10 -3.78 9.25
CA ARG A 66 -6.29 -4.40 8.65
C ARG A 66 -7.14 -3.38 7.93
N ASP A 67 -7.25 -2.19 8.49
CA ASP A 67 -7.98 -1.08 7.90
C ASP A 67 -7.02 0.08 7.62
N PRO A 68 -6.40 0.10 6.43
CA PRO A 68 -5.46 1.16 6.06
C PRO A 68 -6.12 2.52 5.81
N VAL A 69 -7.45 2.65 5.79
CA VAL A 69 -8.11 3.96 5.68
C VAL A 69 -8.14 4.64 7.04
N ASN A 70 -8.58 3.92 8.07
CA ASN A 70 -8.74 4.46 9.42
C ASN A 70 -7.46 4.34 10.27
N GLU A 71 -6.59 3.38 9.93
CA GLU A 71 -5.35 3.09 10.67
C GLU A 71 -4.09 3.40 9.83
N GLY A 72 -4.25 4.14 8.72
CA GLY A 72 -3.18 4.47 7.77
C GLY A 72 -2.27 5.61 8.20
N ASP A 73 -2.67 6.40 9.19
CA ASP A 73 -1.81 7.41 9.80
C ASP A 73 -0.61 6.75 10.49
N PHE A 74 0.59 7.28 10.28
CA PHE A 74 1.85 6.66 10.70
C PHE A 74 1.92 6.48 12.23
N VAL A 75 1.45 7.48 12.98
CA VAL A 75 1.43 7.45 14.45
C VAL A 75 0.46 6.37 14.93
N THR A 76 -0.72 6.32 14.32
CA THR A 76 -1.75 5.32 14.63
C THR A 76 -1.26 3.91 14.30
N ALA A 77 -0.67 3.71 13.12
CA ALA A 77 -0.15 2.42 12.65
C ALA A 77 0.97 1.86 13.55
N ALA A 78 1.85 2.74 14.06
CA ALA A 78 2.94 2.35 14.95
C ALA A 78 2.46 1.86 16.33
N GLN A 79 1.30 2.32 16.79
CA GLN A 79 0.72 1.96 18.08
C GLN A 79 -0.21 0.73 18.00
N LEU A 80 -0.47 0.21 16.80
CA LEU A 80 -1.37 -0.93 16.63
C LEU A 80 -0.82 -2.19 17.29
N ARG A 81 -1.70 -2.88 18.01
CA ARG A 81 -1.41 -4.22 18.51
C ARG A 81 -1.25 -5.19 17.33
N PRO A 82 -0.41 -6.23 17.46
CA PRO A 82 -0.26 -7.28 16.44
C PRO A 82 -1.57 -7.93 16.01
N SER A 83 -2.62 -7.88 16.85
CA SER A 83 -3.95 -8.39 16.54
C SER A 83 -4.66 -7.63 15.41
N ARG A 84 -4.35 -6.35 15.20
CA ARG A 84 -4.94 -5.52 14.13
C ARG A 84 -4.14 -5.50 12.84
N LEU A 85 -2.93 -6.04 12.86
CA LEU A 85 -2.12 -6.21 11.66
C LEU A 85 -2.51 -7.48 10.91
N ILE A 86 -2.35 -7.50 9.60
CA ILE A 86 -2.57 -8.64 8.72
C ILE A 86 -1.39 -8.81 7.76
N ALA A 87 -1.17 -10.05 7.32
CA ALA A 87 -0.10 -10.37 6.39
C ALA A 87 -0.56 -10.18 4.94
N PHE A 88 0.15 -9.36 4.18
CA PHE A 88 -0.06 -9.15 2.74
C PHE A 88 1.16 -9.58 1.93
N CYS A 89 0.93 -10.14 0.75
CA CYS A 89 1.98 -10.25 -0.26
C CYS A 89 2.13 -8.92 -1.01
N PRO A 90 3.30 -8.63 -1.61
CA PRO A 90 3.57 -7.37 -2.31
C PRO A 90 2.52 -7.03 -3.39
N ASP A 91 2.14 -8.03 -4.21
CA ASP A 91 1.14 -7.84 -5.27
C ASP A 91 -0.24 -7.46 -4.72
N CYS A 92 -0.62 -8.00 -3.55
CA CYS A 92 -1.89 -7.65 -2.92
C CYS A 92 -1.82 -6.30 -2.19
N TYR A 93 -0.70 -5.98 -1.56
CA TYR A 93 -0.47 -4.68 -0.94
C TYR A 93 -0.55 -3.55 -1.98
N ASP A 94 0.10 -3.73 -3.13
CA ASP A 94 0.03 -2.77 -4.25
C ASP A 94 -1.38 -2.67 -4.84
N GLY A 95 -2.09 -3.79 -4.95
CA GLY A 95 -3.48 -3.81 -5.41
C GLY A 95 -4.38 -2.97 -4.51
N VAL A 96 -4.29 -3.20 -3.20
CA VAL A 96 -5.00 -2.43 -2.18
C VAL A 96 -4.63 -0.94 -2.25
N ARG A 97 -3.34 -0.60 -2.32
CA ARG A 97 -2.87 0.79 -2.44
C ARG A 97 -3.40 1.48 -3.71
N ARG A 98 -3.49 0.77 -4.83
CA ARG A 98 -4.06 1.33 -6.08
C ARG A 98 -5.56 1.59 -5.96
N ILE A 99 -6.29 0.73 -5.25
CA ILE A 99 -7.73 0.94 -5.00
C ILE A 99 -7.92 2.19 -4.15
N PHE A 100 -7.15 2.36 -3.07
CA PHE A 100 -7.21 3.56 -2.24
C PHE A 100 -6.86 4.83 -3.01
N LYS A 101 -5.75 4.84 -3.75
CA LYS A 101 -5.41 6.00 -4.60
C LYS A 101 -6.49 6.35 -5.62
N ARG A 102 -7.26 5.38 -6.10
CA ARG A 102 -8.39 5.64 -7.00
C ARG A 102 -9.58 6.22 -6.24
N ALA A 103 -9.88 5.71 -5.05
CA ALA A 103 -10.93 6.25 -4.19
C ALA A 103 -10.63 7.69 -3.74
N GLU A 104 -9.39 7.97 -3.33
CA GLU A 104 -8.92 9.32 -2.98
C GLU A 104 -9.11 10.31 -4.15
N LYS A 105 -8.79 9.89 -5.38
CA LYS A 105 -9.01 10.72 -6.58
C LYS A 105 -10.49 10.95 -6.92
N GLN A 106 -11.39 10.08 -6.46
CA GLN A 106 -12.83 10.21 -6.68
C GLN A 106 -13.49 11.09 -5.61
N MET A 107 -12.87 11.21 -4.43
CA MET A 107 -13.21 12.25 -3.48
C MET A 107 -12.76 13.59 -4.08
N ALA A 108 -13.66 14.58 -4.09
CA ALA A 108 -13.44 15.86 -4.75
C ALA A 108 -12.07 16.46 -4.36
N PRO A 109 -11.37 17.11 -5.30
CA PRO A 109 -10.15 17.82 -4.95
C PRO A 109 -10.45 18.76 -3.79
N GLN A 110 -9.66 18.67 -2.72
CA GLN A 110 -9.69 19.66 -1.66
C GLN A 110 -9.35 21.00 -2.35
N ASP A 111 -10.28 21.95 -2.33
CA ASP A 111 -10.15 23.28 -2.95
C ASP A 111 -9.08 24.15 -2.25
N GLU A 112 -8.42 23.62 -1.22
CA GLU A 112 -7.32 24.29 -0.56
C GLU A 112 -6.03 23.96 -1.31
N GLY A 113 -5.74 24.81 -2.30
CA GLY A 113 -4.46 24.85 -2.97
C GLY A 113 -3.34 24.91 -1.94
N LEU A 114 -2.66 23.77 -1.73
CA LEU A 114 -1.47 23.67 -0.86
C LEU A 114 -0.37 24.66 -1.27
N PHE A 115 -0.44 25.14 -2.51
CA PHE A 115 0.26 26.30 -3.00
C PHE A 115 -0.77 27.23 -3.63
N ASP A 116 -1.01 28.38 -2.99
CA ASP A 116 -1.82 29.46 -3.55
C ASP A 116 -1.00 30.17 -4.64
N THR A 117 -0.73 29.44 -5.73
CA THR A 117 0.04 29.92 -6.89
C THR A 117 -0.85 30.54 -7.95
N ALA A 118 -2.15 30.74 -7.66
CA ALA A 118 -3.07 31.42 -8.56
C ALA A 118 -2.57 32.83 -8.89
N GLU A 119 -1.94 33.52 -7.92
CA GLU A 119 -1.32 34.84 -8.12
C GLU A 119 -0.09 34.81 -9.04
N PHE A 120 0.56 33.65 -9.20
CA PHE A 120 1.76 33.45 -10.02
C PHE A 120 1.51 32.65 -11.30
N TYR A 121 0.27 32.23 -11.58
CA TYR A 121 -0.05 31.46 -12.77
C TYR A 121 -0.11 32.39 -13.99
N VAL A 122 0.95 32.37 -14.80
CA VAL A 122 0.97 33.05 -16.10
C VAL A 122 0.34 32.13 -17.14
N ASP A 123 -0.81 32.53 -17.68
CA ASP A 123 -1.54 31.79 -18.69
C ASP A 123 -0.69 31.64 -19.98
N PRO A 124 -0.35 30.41 -20.43
CA PRO A 124 0.51 30.18 -21.59
C PRO A 124 -0.08 30.67 -22.91
N ALA A 125 -1.38 31.04 -22.94
CA ALA A 125 -2.01 31.65 -24.11
C ALA A 125 -1.59 33.14 -24.32
N THR A 126 -0.99 33.78 -23.32
CA THR A 126 -0.58 35.18 -23.42
C THR A 126 0.82 35.27 -24.05
N LYS A 127 0.90 35.60 -25.35
CA LYS A 127 2.15 35.89 -26.09
C LYS A 127 2.89 37.17 -25.62
N LYS A 128 2.87 37.47 -24.32
CA LYS A 128 3.72 38.50 -23.70
C LYS A 128 4.67 37.83 -22.72
N GLN A 129 5.55 36.98 -23.24
CA GLN A 129 6.90 36.88 -22.68
C GLN A 129 7.58 38.20 -23.00
N ALA A 130 7.30 39.24 -22.20
CA ALA A 130 8.06 40.47 -22.23
C ALA A 130 9.30 40.24 -21.37
N ASP A 131 10.45 40.20 -22.03
CA ASP A 131 11.71 40.79 -21.57
C ASP A 131 11.92 40.86 -20.06
N VAL A 132 12.36 39.74 -19.47
CA VAL A 132 13.06 39.78 -18.18
C VAL A 132 14.42 39.15 -18.37
N GLY A 133 15.40 39.95 -18.76
CA GLY A 133 16.82 39.56 -18.74
C GLY A 133 17.63 39.98 -19.96
N ALA A 134 17.73 41.28 -20.25
CA ALA A 134 18.86 41.84 -21.00
C ALA A 134 18.96 43.36 -20.79
N ALA A 135 19.48 43.78 -19.63
CA ALA A 135 20.32 44.97 -19.44
C ALA A 135 20.82 44.97 -17.99
#